data_AF-K1U987-F1
#
_entry.id   AF-K1U987-F1
#
_cell.length_a   1.000
_cell.length_b   1.000
_cell.length_c   1.000
_cell.angle_alpha   90.00
_cell.angle_beta   90.00
_cell.angle_gamma   90.00
#
_symmetry.space_group_name_H-M   'P 1'
#
loop_
_entity.id
_entity.type
_entity.pdbx_description
1 polymer ?
#
loop_
_entity_poly.entity_id
_entity_poly.type
_entity_poly.pdbx_seq_one_letter_code
_entity_poly.pdbx_strand_id
1 'polypeptide(L)'
;VLAGFIAYSIADKPAIGAGFIGGAVASSTYAGFLGAVIAAFIAGYTVKWAKKHIHLPESMGSVMPLVVCPLIATGFVAIIMGVILATPLAAINTWLVNWISSMCQNQSSQLVMAMILGAMIASDMGGPINKSAWMAGNALMAEGIYQPNVFINAAICMPPLAYAIATVIKKKRFSAEFRETGKSNWAMGFVGITEGAIPFT
;
A
#
# COMPACT_ATOMS: atom_id res chain seq x y z
N VAL A 1 0.32 -5.39 -9.71
CA VAL A 1 0.75 -4.00 -10.07
C VAL A 1 1.71 -3.41 -9.04
N LEU A 2 1.34 -3.36 -7.74
CA LEU A 2 2.20 -2.82 -6.68
C LEU A 2 3.65 -3.35 -6.68
N ALA A 3 3.85 -4.66 -6.82
CA ALA A 3 5.17 -5.28 -6.87
C ALA A 3 6.07 -4.73 -8.00
N GLY A 4 5.50 -4.37 -9.15
CA GLY A 4 6.26 -3.75 -10.25
C GLY A 4 6.78 -2.36 -9.89
N PHE A 5 5.98 -1.56 -9.18
CA PHE A 5 6.39 -0.21 -8.75
C PHE A 5 7.37 -0.22 -7.57
N ILE A 6 7.30 -1.22 -6.69
CA ILE A 6 8.33 -1.43 -5.67
C ILE A 6 9.66 -1.85 -6.33
N ALA A 7 9.62 -2.76 -7.31
CA ALA A 7 10.83 -3.13 -8.04
C ALA A 7 11.40 -1.93 -8.82
N TYR A 8 10.53 -1.10 -9.41
CA TYR A 8 10.90 0.14 -10.08
C TYR A 8 11.63 1.12 -9.18
N SER A 9 11.17 1.33 -7.94
CA SER A 9 11.81 2.27 -7.02
C SER A 9 13.24 1.86 -6.63
N ILE A 10 13.61 0.59 -6.82
CA ILE A 10 14.93 0.06 -6.50
C ILE A 10 15.90 0.14 -7.68
N ALA A 11 15.43 -0.16 -8.90
CA ALA A 11 16.30 -0.37 -10.06
C ALA A 11 15.76 0.17 -11.40
N ASP A 12 14.82 1.12 -11.35
CA ASP A 12 14.19 1.81 -12.48
C ASP A 12 13.41 0.88 -13.42
N LYS A 13 13.12 1.37 -14.64
CA LYS A 13 12.32 0.71 -15.67
C LYS A 13 12.65 -0.77 -15.91
N PRO A 14 13.93 -1.21 -15.92
CA PRO A 14 14.26 -2.61 -16.20
C PRO A 14 13.73 -3.62 -15.16
N ALA A 15 13.40 -3.17 -13.94
CA ALA A 15 12.89 -4.02 -12.88
C ALA A 15 11.36 -4.17 -12.87
N ILE A 16 10.64 -3.31 -13.59
CA ILE A 16 9.17 -3.30 -13.64
C ILE A 16 8.61 -4.66 -14.08
N GLY A 17 9.13 -5.20 -15.18
CA GLY A 17 8.63 -6.46 -15.77
C GLY A 17 8.78 -7.63 -14.81
N ALA A 18 9.96 -7.77 -14.20
CA ALA A 18 10.22 -8.82 -13.22
C ALA A 18 9.38 -8.64 -11.94
N GLY A 19 9.18 -7.41 -11.48
CA GLY A 19 8.30 -7.13 -10.35
C GLY A 19 6.82 -7.44 -10.62
N PHE A 20 6.32 -7.18 -11.84
CA PHE A 20 4.96 -7.59 -12.22
C PHE A 20 4.80 -9.09 -12.27
N ILE A 21 5.75 -9.80 -12.89
CA ILE A 21 5.74 -11.27 -12.93
C ILE A 21 5.81 -11.84 -11.52
N GLY A 22 6.69 -11.32 -10.66
CA GLY A 22 6.78 -11.73 -9.26
C GLY A 22 5.50 -11.51 -8.47
N GLY A 23 4.84 -10.37 -8.69
CA GLY A 23 3.52 -10.10 -8.10
C GLY A 23 2.43 -11.06 -8.61
N ALA A 24 2.44 -11.40 -9.90
CA ALA A 24 1.52 -12.38 -10.47
C ALA A 24 1.77 -13.78 -9.91
N VAL A 25 3.03 -14.19 -9.78
CA VAL A 25 3.42 -15.46 -9.15
C VAL A 25 2.91 -15.50 -7.71
N ALA A 26 3.17 -14.45 -6.91
CA ALA A 26 2.72 -14.38 -5.52
C ALA A 26 1.18 -14.50 -5.37
N SER A 27 0.43 -13.93 -6.31
CA SER A 27 -1.02 -14.08 -6.35
C SER A 27 -1.45 -15.51 -6.72
N SER A 28 -0.78 -16.13 -7.70
CA SER A 28 -1.08 -17.51 -8.13
C SER A 28 -0.69 -18.57 -7.11
N THR A 29 0.32 -18.32 -6.27
CA THR A 29 0.82 -19.25 -5.25
C THR A 29 0.22 -19.03 -3.86
N TYR A 30 -0.79 -18.16 -3.72
CA TYR A 30 -1.39 -17.77 -2.43
C TYR A 30 -0.41 -17.14 -1.42
N ALA A 31 0.76 -16.71 -1.86
CA ALA A 31 1.72 -15.96 -1.05
C ALA A 31 1.21 -14.53 -0.71
N GLY A 32 0.20 -14.06 -1.45
CA GLY A 32 -0.54 -12.84 -1.16
C GLY A 32 0.30 -11.57 -1.24
N PHE A 33 -0.15 -10.53 -0.55
CA PHE A 33 0.55 -9.24 -0.48
C PHE A 33 2.00 -9.37 0.01
N LEU A 34 2.25 -10.18 1.05
CA LEU A 34 3.59 -10.36 1.61
C LEU A 34 4.54 -10.97 0.57
N GLY A 35 4.09 -12.02 -0.13
CA GLY A 35 4.83 -12.61 -1.23
C GLY A 35 5.10 -11.62 -2.36
N ALA A 36 4.12 -10.77 -2.70
CA ALA A 36 4.28 -9.77 -3.75
C ALA A 36 5.34 -8.71 -3.39
N VAL A 37 5.41 -8.29 -2.12
CA VAL A 37 6.44 -7.36 -1.63
C VAL A 37 7.83 -8.00 -1.68
N ILE A 38 7.97 -9.24 -1.20
CA ILE A 38 9.24 -9.97 -1.23
C ILE A 38 9.72 -10.19 -2.68
N ALA A 39 8.81 -10.62 -3.56
CA ALA A 39 9.11 -10.81 -4.98
C ALA A 39 9.58 -9.50 -5.64
N ALA A 40 9.00 -8.36 -5.26
CA ALA A 40 9.40 -7.06 -5.77
C ALA A 40 10.82 -6.66 -5.34
N PHE A 41 11.17 -6.91 -4.07
CA PHE A 41 12.53 -6.67 -3.59
C PHE A 41 13.53 -7.58 -4.28
N ILE A 42 13.22 -8.87 -4.45
CA ILE A 42 14.08 -9.80 -5.20
C ILE A 42 14.27 -9.28 -6.62
N ALA A 43 13.18 -8.96 -7.34
CA ALA A 43 13.25 -8.43 -8.69
C ALA A 43 14.13 -7.16 -8.79
N GLY A 44 13.88 -6.18 -7.91
CA GLY A 44 14.61 -4.91 -7.90
C GLY A 44 16.10 -5.08 -7.61
N TYR A 45 16.44 -5.84 -6.56
CA TYR A 45 17.84 -6.06 -6.19
C TYR A 45 18.58 -6.95 -7.19
N THR A 46 17.92 -7.95 -7.80
CA THR A 46 18.53 -8.75 -8.86
C THR A 46 18.86 -7.90 -10.08
N VAL A 47 17.98 -6.98 -10.50
CA VAL A 47 18.32 -6.04 -11.59
C VAL A 47 19.47 -5.13 -11.21
N LYS A 48 19.47 -4.59 -9.97
CA LYS A 48 20.56 -3.74 -9.50
C LYS A 48 21.90 -4.48 -9.47
N TRP A 49 21.90 -5.75 -9.07
CA TRP A 49 23.06 -6.63 -9.11
C TRP A 49 23.52 -6.91 -10.55
N ALA A 50 22.59 -7.25 -11.45
CA ALA A 50 22.89 -7.52 -12.85
C ALA A 50 23.54 -6.31 -13.54
N LYS A 51 22.99 -5.09 -13.32
CA LYS A 51 23.57 -3.84 -13.82
C LYS A 51 24.97 -3.56 -13.31
N LYS A 52 25.30 -3.97 -12.09
CA LYS A 52 26.59 -3.71 -11.44
C LYS A 52 27.68 -4.71 -11.83
N HIS A 53 27.31 -5.98 -12.02
CA HIS A 53 28.27 -7.06 -12.20
C HIS A 53 28.45 -7.50 -13.65
N ILE A 54 27.43 -7.34 -14.49
CA ILE A 54 27.50 -7.71 -15.90
C ILE A 54 27.98 -6.49 -16.68
N HIS A 55 29.13 -6.61 -17.33
CA HIS A 55 29.67 -5.55 -18.18
C HIS A 55 29.54 -6.01 -19.63
N LEU A 56 28.64 -5.37 -20.37
CA LEU A 56 28.54 -5.58 -21.82
C LEU A 56 29.41 -4.56 -22.56
N PRO A 57 29.97 -4.91 -23.72
CA PRO A 57 30.63 -3.94 -24.60
C PRO A 57 29.66 -2.82 -25.00
N GLU A 58 30.18 -1.61 -25.25
CA GLU A 58 29.39 -0.40 -25.53
C GLU A 58 28.35 -0.59 -26.65
N SER A 59 28.67 -1.40 -27.66
CA SER A 59 27.77 -1.74 -28.77
C SER A 59 26.49 -2.48 -28.34
N MET A 60 26.48 -3.08 -27.15
CA MET A 60 25.37 -3.86 -26.60
C MET A 60 24.74 -3.21 -25.35
N GLY A 61 25.03 -1.94 -25.08
CA GLY A 61 24.50 -1.23 -23.91
C GLY A 61 22.96 -1.22 -23.84
N SER A 62 22.27 -1.24 -24.99
CA SER A 62 20.80 -1.31 -25.09
C SER A 62 20.22 -2.69 -24.75
N VAL A 63 21.00 -3.76 -24.93
CA VAL A 63 20.58 -5.15 -24.65
C VAL A 63 20.51 -5.39 -23.14
N MET A 64 21.34 -4.69 -22.36
CA MET A 64 21.40 -4.81 -20.90
C MET A 64 20.04 -4.56 -20.22
N PRO A 65 19.40 -3.38 -20.35
CA PRO A 65 18.11 -3.11 -19.71
C PRO A 65 16.93 -3.81 -20.39
N LEU A 66 17.05 -4.19 -21.67
CA LEU A 66 15.93 -4.68 -22.47
C LEU A 66 15.78 -6.21 -22.42
N VAL A 67 16.88 -6.95 -22.31
CA VAL A 67 16.88 -8.42 -22.34
C VAL A 67 17.55 -9.00 -21.10
N VAL A 68 18.79 -8.61 -20.82
CA VAL A 68 19.60 -9.25 -19.76
C VAL A 68 18.98 -9.03 -18.38
N CYS A 69 18.69 -7.79 -18.02
CA CYS A 69 18.12 -7.45 -16.72
C CYS A 69 16.75 -8.10 -16.49
N PRO A 70 15.76 -7.97 -17.41
CA PRO A 70 14.48 -8.65 -17.25
C PRO A 70 14.60 -10.18 -17.20
N LEU A 71 15.43 -10.80 -18.03
CA LEU A 71 15.59 -12.27 -18.07
C LEU A 71 16.17 -12.82 -16.76
N ILE A 72 17.25 -12.21 -16.26
CA ILE A 72 17.87 -12.65 -15.00
C ILE A 72 16.91 -12.39 -13.84
N ALA A 73 16.33 -11.20 -13.75
CA ALA A 73 15.43 -10.88 -12.65
C ALA A 73 14.17 -11.76 -12.64
N THR A 74 13.55 -12.03 -13.80
CA THR A 74 12.41 -12.96 -13.88
C THR A 74 12.81 -14.40 -13.56
N GLY A 75 13.96 -14.87 -14.03
CA GLY A 75 14.48 -16.20 -13.69
C GLY A 75 14.71 -16.39 -12.19
N PHE A 76 15.37 -15.42 -11.55
CA PHE A 76 15.59 -15.43 -10.10
C PHE A 76 14.28 -15.37 -9.31
N VAL A 77 13.35 -14.51 -9.72
CA VAL A 77 12.02 -14.43 -9.10
C VAL A 77 11.29 -15.77 -9.26
N ALA A 78 11.28 -16.37 -10.46
CA ALA A 78 10.61 -17.65 -10.69
C ALA A 78 11.21 -18.79 -9.84
N ILE A 79 12.54 -18.87 -9.72
CA ILE A 79 13.19 -19.91 -8.91
C ILE A 79 12.96 -19.66 -7.42
N ILE A 80 13.25 -18.47 -6.93
CA ILE A 80 13.19 -18.16 -5.49
C ILE A 80 11.75 -18.13 -5.01
N MET A 81 10.86 -17.41 -5.71
CA MET A 81 9.46 -17.32 -5.30
C MET A 81 8.67 -18.57 -5.64
N GLY A 82 8.92 -19.19 -6.79
CA GLY A 82 8.13 -20.33 -7.25
C GLY A 82 8.54 -21.66 -6.60
N VAL A 83 9.83 -21.90 -6.39
CA VAL A 83 10.32 -23.21 -5.91
C VAL A 83 10.63 -23.18 -4.41
N ILE A 84 11.27 -22.11 -3.93
CA ILE A 84 11.78 -22.07 -2.55
C ILE A 84 10.75 -21.47 -1.59
N LEU A 85 10.16 -20.33 -1.96
CA LEU A 85 9.36 -19.54 -1.03
C LEU A 85 7.84 -19.69 -1.20
N ALA A 86 7.36 -20.34 -2.26
CA ALA A 86 5.92 -20.46 -2.53
C ALA A 86 5.15 -21.06 -1.35
N THR A 87 5.53 -22.27 -0.90
CA THR A 87 4.89 -22.98 0.20
C THR A 87 4.98 -22.24 1.54
N PRO A 88 6.17 -21.81 2.03
CA PRO A 88 6.25 -21.13 3.32
C PRO A 88 5.51 -19.79 3.31
N LEU A 89 5.57 -19.03 2.22
CA LEU A 89 4.85 -17.76 2.14
C LEU A 89 3.34 -17.96 2.09
N ALA A 90 2.85 -18.96 1.37
CA ALA A 90 1.43 -19.29 1.34
C ALA A 90 0.92 -19.69 2.73
N ALA A 91 1.69 -20.48 3.48
CA ALA A 91 1.35 -20.86 4.85
C ALA A 91 1.28 -19.64 5.78
N ILE A 92 2.27 -18.73 5.71
CA ILE A 92 2.29 -17.48 6.48
C ILE A 92 1.09 -16.60 6.11
N ASN A 93 0.82 -16.43 4.82
CA ASN A 93 -0.30 -15.61 4.36
C ASN A 93 -1.64 -16.18 4.85
N THR A 94 -1.84 -17.50 4.71
CA THR A 94 -3.05 -18.17 5.19
C THR A 94 -3.22 -18.02 6.70
N TRP A 95 -2.14 -18.21 7.46
CA TRP A 95 -2.17 -18.01 8.92
C TRP A 95 -2.55 -16.56 9.28
N LEU A 96 -1.96 -15.58 8.59
CA LEU A 96 -2.23 -14.16 8.82
C LEU A 96 -3.68 -13.80 8.48
N VAL A 97 -4.18 -14.26 7.34
CA VAL A 97 -5.56 -14.05 6.89
C VAL A 97 -6.54 -14.66 7.89
N ASN A 98 -6.28 -15.89 8.36
CA ASN A 98 -7.11 -16.55 9.37
C ASN A 98 -7.08 -15.82 10.72
N TRP A 99 -5.91 -15.36 11.14
CA TRP A 99 -5.76 -14.60 12.38
C TRP A 99 -6.54 -13.29 12.33
N ILE A 100 -6.38 -12.50 11.26
CA ILE A 100 -7.12 -11.24 11.08
C ILE A 100 -8.62 -11.50 10.95
N SER A 101 -9.02 -12.56 10.25
CA SER A 101 -10.43 -12.94 10.13
C SER A 101 -11.03 -13.31 11.49
N SER A 102 -10.28 -13.98 12.37
CA SER A 102 -10.71 -14.27 13.74
C SER A 102 -10.87 -13.00 14.59
N MET A 103 -10.01 -12.00 14.39
CA MET A 103 -10.16 -10.68 15.02
C MET A 103 -11.41 -9.95 14.50
N CYS A 104 -11.73 -10.12 13.22
CA CYS A 104 -12.93 -9.56 12.60
C CYS A 104 -14.23 -10.22 13.08
N GLN A 105 -14.21 -11.40 13.72
CA GLN A 105 -15.42 -12.05 14.25
C GLN A 105 -15.70 -11.66 15.71
N ASN A 106 -14.67 -11.24 16.44
CA ASN A 106 -14.78 -10.86 17.85
C ASN A 106 -15.12 -9.38 17.99
N GLN A 107 -16.31 -9.05 18.51
CA GLN A 107 -16.79 -7.66 18.66
C GLN A 107 -15.82 -6.75 19.44
N SER A 108 -15.18 -7.26 20.50
CA SER A 108 -14.18 -6.51 21.28
C SER A 108 -12.94 -6.18 20.44
N SER A 109 -12.47 -7.14 19.63
CA SER A 109 -11.29 -6.96 18.78
C SER A 109 -11.56 -6.04 17.59
N GLN A 110 -12.78 -6.07 17.04
CA GLN A 110 -13.22 -5.13 16.00
C GLN A 110 -13.16 -3.68 16.48
N LEU A 111 -13.63 -3.41 17.71
CA LEU A 111 -13.60 -2.06 18.29
C LEU A 111 -12.17 -1.55 18.42
N VAL A 112 -11.27 -2.38 18.96
CA VAL A 112 -9.85 -2.05 19.10
C VAL A 112 -9.21 -1.79 17.74
N MET A 113 -9.51 -2.63 16.74
CA MET A 113 -9.02 -2.44 15.38
C MET A 113 -9.53 -1.14 14.76
N ALA A 114 -10.82 -0.82 14.91
CA ALA A 114 -11.39 0.43 14.42
C ALA A 114 -10.75 1.66 15.08
N MET A 115 -10.49 1.62 16.39
CA MET A 115 -9.81 2.70 17.10
C MET A 115 -8.38 2.90 16.61
N ILE A 116 -7.61 1.82 16.44
CA ILE A 116 -6.22 1.89 15.97
C ILE A 116 -6.19 2.43 14.53
N LEU A 117 -6.98 1.85 13.62
CA LEU A 117 -7.00 2.28 12.22
C LEU A 117 -7.51 3.72 12.09
N GLY A 118 -8.54 4.09 12.84
CA GLY A 118 -9.04 5.46 12.89
C GLY A 118 -8.00 6.44 13.39
N ALA A 119 -7.28 6.08 14.47
CA ALA A 119 -6.17 6.90 14.98
C ALA A 119 -5.05 7.04 13.95
N MET A 120 -4.65 5.97 13.26
CA MET A 120 -3.63 6.03 12.22
C MET A 120 -4.03 6.95 11.06
N ILE A 121 -5.28 6.89 10.61
CA ILE A 121 -5.79 7.76 9.54
C ILE A 121 -5.86 9.23 9.98
N ALA A 122 -6.28 9.49 11.22
CA ALA A 122 -6.40 10.86 11.73
C ALA A 122 -5.08 11.47 12.21
N SER A 123 -4.03 10.68 12.45
CA SER A 123 -2.78 11.14 13.09
C SER A 123 -2.05 12.23 12.30
N ASP A 124 -1.91 12.05 10.99
CA ASP A 124 -1.13 12.96 10.14
C ASP A 124 -1.91 13.43 8.90
N MET A 125 -3.23 13.20 8.87
CA MET A 125 -4.19 13.74 7.90
C MET A 125 -3.72 13.72 6.43
N GLY A 126 -3.10 12.63 6.00
CA GLY A 126 -2.56 12.44 4.64
C GLY A 126 -1.05 12.20 4.58
N GLY A 127 -0.38 12.16 5.73
CA GLY A 127 1.03 11.82 5.86
C GLY A 127 1.35 10.33 5.76
N PRO A 128 2.58 9.93 6.13
CA PRO A 128 3.06 8.55 6.05
C PRO A 128 2.24 7.52 6.84
N ILE A 129 1.74 7.87 8.04
CA ILE A 129 0.97 6.98 8.91
C ILE A 129 -0.39 6.68 8.27
N ASN A 130 -1.10 7.71 7.83
CA ASN A 130 -2.38 7.58 7.13
C ASN A 130 -2.23 6.72 5.86
N LYS A 131 -1.25 7.05 5.00
CA LYS A 131 -1.01 6.30 3.76
C LYS A 131 -0.61 4.86 4.00
N SER A 132 0.14 4.58 5.07
CA SER A 132 0.51 3.21 5.45
C SER A 132 -0.72 2.41 5.89
N ALA A 133 -1.59 3.00 6.73
CA ALA A 133 -2.84 2.36 7.14
C ALA A 133 -3.75 2.09 5.94
N TRP A 134 -3.93 3.08 5.05
CA TRP A 134 -4.75 2.95 3.85
C TRP A 134 -4.22 1.86 2.90
N MET A 135 -2.91 1.82 2.69
CA MET A 135 -2.26 0.78 1.88
C MET A 135 -2.46 -0.60 2.50
N ALA A 136 -2.29 -0.75 3.82
CA ALA A 136 -2.54 -2.01 4.52
C ALA A 136 -4.00 -2.46 4.39
N GLY A 137 -4.96 -1.54 4.52
CA GLY A 137 -6.37 -1.82 4.31
C GLY A 137 -6.69 -2.31 2.90
N ASN A 138 -6.07 -1.72 1.87
CA ASN A 138 -6.23 -2.17 0.49
C ASN A 138 -5.55 -3.52 0.21
N ALA A 139 -4.42 -3.79 0.86
CA ALA A 139 -3.77 -5.09 0.78
C ALA A 139 -4.67 -6.19 1.36
N LEU A 140 -5.26 -5.97 2.54
CA LEU A 140 -6.19 -6.91 3.16
C LEU A 140 -7.48 -7.09 2.36
N MET A 141 -7.97 -6.02 1.73
CA MET A 141 -9.12 -6.09 0.80
C MET A 141 -8.82 -7.00 -0.39
N ALA A 142 -7.59 -6.98 -0.93
CA ALA A 142 -7.19 -7.86 -2.02
C ALA A 142 -7.13 -9.34 -1.59
N GLU A 143 -6.92 -9.62 -0.30
CA GLU A 143 -6.98 -10.96 0.29
C GLU A 143 -8.41 -11.38 0.71
N GLY A 144 -9.43 -10.55 0.45
CA GLY A 144 -10.84 -10.84 0.78
C GLY A 144 -11.28 -10.45 2.18
N ILE A 145 -10.44 -9.72 2.95
CA ILE A 145 -10.79 -9.19 4.27
C ILE A 145 -11.19 -7.72 4.14
N TYR A 146 -12.50 -7.44 4.17
CA TYR A 146 -13.04 -6.11 3.88
C TYR A 146 -13.15 -5.19 5.10
N GLN A 147 -13.34 -5.72 6.32
CA GLN A 147 -13.60 -4.90 7.52
C GLN A 147 -12.55 -3.79 7.76
N PRO A 148 -11.23 -4.06 7.73
CA PRO A 148 -10.22 -3.03 7.93
C PRO A 148 -10.33 -1.88 6.92
N ASN A 149 -10.60 -2.22 5.66
CA ASN A 149 -10.76 -1.25 4.58
C ASN A 149 -11.99 -0.36 4.80
N VAL A 150 -13.11 -0.93 5.25
CA VAL A 150 -14.32 -0.17 5.59
C VAL A 150 -14.06 0.81 6.72
N PHE A 151 -13.36 0.39 7.77
CA PHE A 151 -13.04 1.27 8.90
C PHE A 151 -12.14 2.44 8.50
N ILE A 152 -11.14 2.18 7.66
CA ILE A 152 -10.26 3.23 7.12
C ILE A 152 -11.05 4.23 6.28
N ASN A 153 -11.88 3.77 5.35
CA ASN A 153 -12.66 4.66 4.48
C ASN A 153 -13.76 5.41 5.26
N ALA A 154 -14.28 4.84 6.35
CA ALA A 154 -15.15 5.59 7.25
C ALA A 154 -14.36 6.68 8.00
N ALA A 155 -13.16 6.36 8.48
CA ALA A 155 -12.32 7.28 9.25
C ALA A 155 -11.79 8.46 8.41
N ILE A 156 -11.45 8.25 7.13
CA ILE A 156 -10.85 9.28 6.27
C ILE A 156 -11.77 10.49 6.07
N CYS A 157 -13.08 10.27 6.06
CA CYS A 157 -14.07 11.34 5.90
C CYS A 157 -14.30 12.13 7.19
N MET A 158 -13.95 11.58 8.36
CA MET A 158 -14.33 12.14 9.66
C MET A 158 -13.66 13.49 9.97
N PRO A 159 -12.33 13.68 9.84
CA PRO A 159 -11.70 14.97 10.15
C PRO A 159 -12.28 16.16 9.37
N PRO A 160 -12.34 16.14 8.02
CA PRO A 160 -12.89 17.27 7.26
C PRO A 160 -14.37 17.50 7.55
N LEU A 161 -15.20 16.45 7.64
CA LEU A 161 -16.62 16.60 7.96
C LEU A 161 -16.84 17.15 9.37
N ALA A 162 -16.05 16.72 10.36
CA ALA A 162 -16.13 17.23 11.72
C ALA A 162 -15.88 18.74 11.78
N TYR A 163 -14.84 19.23 11.08
CA TYR A 163 -14.57 20.66 10.99
C TYR A 163 -15.65 21.42 10.19
N ALA A 164 -16.13 20.84 9.07
CA ALA A 164 -17.22 21.42 8.29
C ALA A 164 -18.49 21.61 9.15
N ILE A 165 -18.86 20.60 9.93
CA ILE A 165 -19.99 20.66 10.87
C ILE A 165 -19.71 21.68 12.00
N ALA A 166 -18.50 21.68 12.57
CA ALA A 166 -18.13 22.58 13.66
C ALA A 166 -18.23 24.06 13.24
N THR A 167 -17.83 24.40 12.01
CA THR A 167 -17.93 25.78 11.50
C THR A 167 -19.38 26.26 11.34
N VAL A 168 -20.34 25.36 11.14
CA VAL A 168 -21.78 25.67 11.07
C VAL A 168 -22.38 25.82 12.47
N ILE A 169 -22.16 24.83 13.35
CA ILE A 169 -22.78 24.78 14.69
C ILE A 169 -22.18 25.85 15.62
N LYS A 170 -20.85 25.99 15.61
CA LYS A 170 -20.10 26.89 16.52
C LYS A 170 -19.51 28.08 15.75
N LYS A 171 -20.21 28.61 14.74
CA LYS A 171 -19.74 29.71 13.86
C LYS A 171 -19.06 30.89 14.57
N LYS A 172 -19.48 31.23 15.79
CA LYS A 172 -18.93 32.35 16.58
C LYS A 172 -17.51 32.08 17.13
N ARG A 173 -17.06 30.83 17.11
CA ARG A 173 -15.71 30.42 17.58
C ARG A 173 -14.67 30.39 16.45
N PHE A 174 -15.08 30.60 15.19
CA PHE A 174 -14.22 30.51 14.02
C PHE A 174 -14.06 31.88 13.33
N SER A 175 -12.85 32.17 12.87
CA SER A 175 -12.54 33.34 12.03
C SER A 175 -13.33 33.30 10.72
N ALA A 176 -13.37 34.42 9.98
CA ALA A 176 -14.01 34.45 8.66
C ALA A 176 -13.32 33.48 7.69
N GLU A 177 -12.00 33.40 7.76
CA GLU A 177 -11.17 32.49 6.97
C GLU A 177 -11.51 31.02 7.24
N PHE A 178 -11.54 30.59 8.51
CA PHE A 178 -11.89 29.22 8.86
C PHE A 178 -13.33 28.84 8.51
N ARG A 179 -14.25 29.81 8.46
CA ARG A 179 -15.62 29.58 8.00
C ARG A 179 -15.70 29.36 6.48
N GLU A 180 -14.87 30.03 5.69
CA GLU A 180 -14.78 29.77 4.25
C GLU A 180 -14.11 28.42 3.97
N THR A 181 -12.99 28.11 4.63
CA THR A 181 -12.34 26.78 4.51
C THR A 181 -13.26 25.65 4.98
N GLY A 182 -14.12 25.91 5.97
CA GLY A 182 -15.13 24.94 6.42
C GLY A 182 -16.13 24.55 5.34
N LYS A 183 -16.41 25.43 4.36
CA LYS A 183 -17.29 25.11 3.24
C LYS A 183 -16.64 24.12 2.28
N SER A 184 -15.36 24.30 1.94
CA SER A 184 -14.62 23.35 1.10
C SER A 184 -14.48 21.98 1.77
N ASN A 185 -14.41 21.95 3.10
CA ASN A 185 -14.28 20.70 3.86
C ASN A 185 -15.51 19.78 3.75
N TRP A 186 -16.69 20.30 3.40
CA TRP A 186 -17.83 19.46 3.05
C TRP A 186 -17.49 18.57 1.84
N ALA A 187 -17.03 19.18 0.75
CA ALA A 187 -16.66 18.44 -0.45
C ALA A 187 -15.48 17.49 -0.19
N MET A 188 -14.43 17.96 0.51
CA MET A 188 -13.28 17.12 0.84
C MET A 188 -13.66 15.93 1.72
N GLY A 189 -14.58 16.10 2.66
CA GLY A 189 -15.08 15.02 3.49
C GLY A 189 -15.91 13.98 2.75
N PHE A 190 -16.74 14.37 1.78
CA PHE A 190 -17.47 13.41 0.95
C PHE A 190 -16.58 12.65 -0.04
N VAL A 191 -15.49 13.28 -0.50
CA VAL A 191 -14.53 12.65 -1.43
C VAL A 191 -13.49 11.81 -0.68
N GLY A 192 -13.35 11.99 0.65
CA GLY A 192 -12.39 11.24 1.47
C GLY A 192 -10.97 11.83 1.43
N ILE A 193 -10.85 13.16 1.40
CA ILE A 193 -9.58 13.89 1.44
C ILE A 193 -9.41 14.45 2.86
N THR A 194 -8.51 13.85 3.65
CA THR A 194 -8.25 14.24 5.04
C THR A 194 -7.53 15.58 5.17
N GLU A 195 -6.78 15.97 4.14
CA GLU A 195 -5.90 17.13 4.14
C GLU A 195 -6.66 18.45 4.34
N GLY A 196 -7.95 18.49 4.02
CA GLY A 196 -8.81 19.64 4.28
C GLY A 196 -8.92 20.02 5.76
N ALA A 197 -8.65 19.08 6.66
CA ALA A 197 -8.66 19.30 8.10
C ALA A 197 -7.38 19.96 8.64
N ILE A 198 -6.25 19.88 7.92
CA ILE A 198 -4.94 20.38 8.37
C ILE A 198 -4.96 21.86 8.82
N PRO A 199 -5.62 22.80 8.12
CA PRO A 199 -5.62 24.20 8.54
C PRO A 199 -6.27 24.45 9.92
N PHE A 200 -7.07 23.51 10.43
CA PHE A 200 -7.84 23.67 11.67
C PHE A 200 -7.15 23.09 12.92
N THR A 201 -5.98 22.47 12.76
CA THR A 201 -5.13 21.89 13.83
C THR A 201 -3.83 22.66 13.94
#